data_AF-A0A452YJG5-F1
#
_entry.id   AF-A0A452YJG5-F1
#
_cell.length_a   1.000
_cell.length_b   1.000
_cell.length_c   1.000
_cell.angle_alpha   90.00
_cell.angle_beta   90.00
_cell.angle_gamma   90.00
#
_symmetry.space_group_name_H-M   'P 1'
#
loop_
_entity.id
_entity.type
_entity.pdbx_description
1 polymer ?
#
loop_
_entity_poly.entity_id
_entity_poly.type
_entity_poly.pdbx_seq_one_letter_code
_entity_poly.pdbx_strand_id
1 'polypeptide(L)'
;MKWAFETLQRYRSRFCMFNDDVQGTAGVALAGLLGAVRAQGRPLADFTKQKIVVVGAGSAGIGVLNMAKHAMLRMPGTHKIGELGEGHNQFWVLDKDGLITKSRKDLDPAVARFARGYGPEEVEDLHEGASLVEVVKKVKPHVLLGLSGVGGIFNEEVLKAMKESDSPCPAIFAMSNPTTKAECTPEDVFKHVGENAVFASGSPFSNVTLSNGRKGYANQANNMYLFPGIGLGALLSGARHISDGMLHAAAECLASYITDDAIRKGILFPSISSIRHITARVGAAVARAAVDEDLAEGCPDLDPRDLRSMSESDTVDYVARKMWYPVYSPLVNDK
;
A
#
# COMPACT_ATOMS: atom_id res chain seq x y z
N MET A 1 3.76 0.65 19.05
CA MET A 1 4.34 1.36 17.89
C MET A 1 5.84 1.56 18.01
N LYS A 2 6.31 2.11 19.15
CA LYS A 2 7.72 2.44 19.44
C LYS A 2 8.75 1.43 18.91
N TRP A 3 8.65 0.16 19.31
CA TRP A 3 9.69 -0.83 19.01
C TRP A 3 9.81 -1.21 17.53
N ALA A 4 8.72 -1.24 16.76
CA ALA A 4 8.78 -1.63 15.36
C ALA A 4 9.59 -0.61 14.54
N PHE A 5 9.31 0.68 14.71
CA PHE A 5 10.08 1.75 14.06
C PHE A 5 11.50 1.88 14.59
N GLU A 6 11.69 1.87 15.91
CA GLU A 6 13.03 1.98 16.50
C GLU A 6 13.94 0.84 16.08
N THR A 7 13.44 -0.40 16.09
CA THR A 7 14.19 -1.58 15.65
C THR A 7 14.51 -1.48 14.16
N LEU A 8 13.53 -1.13 13.33
CA LEU A 8 13.74 -0.95 11.91
C LEU A 8 14.80 0.13 11.63
N GLN A 9 14.67 1.32 12.21
CA GLN A 9 15.62 2.43 12.02
C GLN A 9 17.03 2.06 12.49
N ARG A 10 17.16 1.35 13.61
CA ARG A 10 18.44 0.96 14.18
C ARG A 10 19.20 -0.06 13.34
N TYR A 11 18.50 -0.98 12.68
CA TYR A 11 19.11 -2.17 12.10
C TYR A 11 19.03 -2.26 10.58
N ARG A 12 18.11 -1.54 9.91
CA ARG A 12 17.90 -1.65 8.46
C ARG A 12 19.10 -1.31 7.58
N SER A 13 20.04 -0.51 8.07
CA SER A 13 21.28 -0.15 7.34
C SER A 13 22.45 -1.10 7.63
N ARG A 14 22.29 -2.01 8.60
CA ARG A 14 23.32 -2.95 9.07
C ARG A 14 23.02 -4.40 8.71
N PHE A 15 21.74 -4.74 8.58
CA PHE A 15 21.28 -6.08 8.27
C PHE A 15 20.32 -6.03 7.09
N CYS A 16 20.32 -7.11 6.29
CA CYS A 16 19.32 -7.30 5.26
C CYS A 16 17.98 -7.68 5.89
N MET A 17 17.25 -6.65 6.30
CA MET A 17 15.98 -6.78 7.00
C MET A 17 15.00 -5.68 6.59
N PHE A 18 13.73 -5.97 6.77
CA PHE A 18 12.62 -5.03 6.66
C PHE A 18 11.57 -5.42 7.70
N ASN A 19 10.61 -4.55 7.97
CA ASN A 19 9.46 -4.86 8.82
C ASN A 19 8.21 -4.98 7.94
N ASP A 20 7.61 -6.16 7.89
CA ASP A 20 6.50 -6.44 6.97
C ASP A 20 5.23 -5.65 7.32
N ASP A 21 4.93 -5.46 8.61
CA ASP A 21 3.77 -4.66 9.06
C ASP A 21 3.90 -3.17 8.69
N VAL A 22 5.13 -2.64 8.67
CA VAL A 22 5.43 -1.25 8.28
C VAL A 22 5.57 -1.13 6.76
N GLN A 23 6.50 -1.88 6.18
CA GLN A 23 6.98 -1.69 4.81
C GLN A 23 6.24 -2.56 3.80
N GLY A 24 5.89 -3.79 4.17
CA GLY A 24 5.07 -4.67 3.32
C GLY A 24 3.64 -4.15 3.17
N THR A 25 3.02 -3.76 4.30
CA THR A 25 1.70 -3.10 4.30
C THR A 25 1.71 -1.81 3.50
N ALA A 26 2.76 -1.00 3.64
CA ALA A 26 2.93 0.22 2.87
C ALA A 26 2.95 -0.02 1.36
N GLY A 27 3.68 -1.04 0.91
CA GLY A 27 3.77 -1.37 -0.51
C GLY A 27 2.44 -1.81 -1.10
N VAL A 28 1.70 -2.67 -0.40
CA VAL A 28 0.40 -3.14 -0.90
C VAL A 28 -0.66 -2.05 -0.86
N ALA A 29 -0.65 -1.19 0.17
CA ALA A 29 -1.52 -0.03 0.23
C ALA A 29 -1.22 0.93 -0.93
N LEU A 30 0.07 1.24 -1.18
CA LEU A 30 0.45 2.10 -2.30
C LEU A 30 -0.03 1.54 -3.63
N ALA A 31 0.15 0.25 -3.89
CA ALA A 31 -0.34 -0.38 -5.13
C ALA A 31 -1.85 -0.20 -5.30
N GLY A 32 -2.63 -0.42 -4.24
CA GLY A 32 -4.07 -0.19 -4.26
C GLY A 32 -4.45 1.29 -4.40
N LEU A 33 -3.73 2.21 -3.75
CA LEU A 33 -3.95 3.66 -3.86
C LEU A 33 -3.73 4.15 -5.31
N LEU A 34 -2.68 3.68 -5.97
CA LEU A 34 -2.45 3.97 -7.41
C LEU A 34 -3.56 3.38 -8.29
N GLY A 35 -4.05 2.18 -7.95
CA GLY A 35 -5.22 1.57 -8.57
C GLY A 35 -6.49 2.40 -8.37
N ALA A 36 -6.70 2.96 -7.17
CA ALA A 36 -7.84 3.81 -6.86
C ALA A 36 -7.85 5.10 -7.70
N VAL A 37 -6.70 5.76 -7.87
CA VAL A 37 -6.59 6.94 -8.76
C VAL A 37 -7.07 6.60 -10.18
N ARG A 38 -6.64 5.45 -10.71
CA ARG A 38 -7.05 5.00 -12.05
C ARG A 38 -8.52 4.61 -12.11
N ALA A 39 -9.07 3.98 -11.06
CA ALA A 39 -10.49 3.65 -10.96
C ALA A 39 -11.39 4.88 -10.94
N GLN A 40 -10.87 6.00 -10.44
CA GLN A 40 -11.54 7.30 -10.48
C GLN A 40 -11.44 7.98 -11.86
N GLY A 41 -10.83 7.32 -12.86
CA GLY A 41 -10.63 7.87 -14.20
C GLY A 41 -9.59 8.98 -14.26
N ARG A 42 -8.70 9.08 -13.26
CA ARG A 42 -7.69 10.14 -13.17
C ARG A 42 -6.31 9.63 -13.62
N PRO A 43 -5.47 10.48 -14.22
CA PRO A 43 -4.08 10.13 -14.50
C PRO A 43 -3.30 9.92 -13.20
N LEU A 44 -2.27 9.06 -13.22
CA LEU A 44 -1.47 8.78 -12.01
C LEU A 44 -0.82 10.02 -11.40
N ALA A 45 -0.52 11.06 -12.19
CA ALA A 45 -0.01 12.34 -11.71
C ALA A 45 -0.98 13.04 -10.72
N ASP A 46 -2.28 12.75 -10.81
CA ASP A 46 -3.30 13.24 -9.87
C ASP A 46 -3.33 12.46 -8.55
N PHE A 47 -2.44 11.47 -8.35
CA PHE A 47 -2.23 10.86 -7.04
C PHE A 47 -1.86 11.89 -5.98
N THR A 48 -1.24 13.00 -6.38
CA THR A 48 -0.91 14.13 -5.49
C THR A 48 -2.12 14.96 -5.06
N LYS A 49 -3.26 14.82 -5.74
CA LYS A 49 -4.51 15.57 -5.48
C LYS A 49 -5.56 14.72 -4.76
N GLN A 50 -5.17 13.56 -4.22
CA GLN A 50 -6.06 12.63 -3.57
C GLN A 50 -6.37 13.07 -2.14
N LYS A 51 -7.64 13.28 -1.80
CA LYS A 51 -8.01 13.48 -0.41
C LYS A 51 -8.12 12.13 0.29
N ILE A 52 -7.15 11.82 1.17
CA ILE A 52 -7.03 10.51 1.82
C ILE A 52 -7.23 10.68 3.32
N VAL A 53 -8.30 10.09 3.86
CA VAL A 53 -8.52 9.98 5.31
C VAL A 53 -7.93 8.66 5.78
N VAL A 54 -7.01 8.73 6.74
CA VAL A 54 -6.28 7.57 7.29
C VAL A 54 -6.65 7.37 8.75
N VAL A 55 -7.20 6.21 9.08
CA VAL A 55 -7.63 5.86 10.44
C VAL A 55 -6.65 4.86 11.02
N GLY A 56 -5.80 5.34 11.92
CA GLY A 56 -4.70 4.59 12.51
C GLY A 56 -3.36 5.27 12.23
N ALA A 57 -2.87 6.07 13.18
CA ALA A 57 -1.51 6.65 13.15
C ALA A 57 -0.41 5.65 13.55
N GLY A 58 -0.65 4.35 13.35
CA GLY A 58 0.19 3.22 13.73
C GLY A 58 1.45 3.03 12.89
N SER A 59 2.18 1.94 13.16
CA SER A 59 3.34 1.53 12.36
C SER A 59 2.98 1.31 10.89
N ALA A 60 1.86 0.65 10.63
CA ALA A 60 1.32 0.48 9.28
C ALA A 60 0.91 1.82 8.66
N GLY A 61 0.09 2.62 9.36
CA GLY A 61 -0.36 3.94 8.89
C GLY A 61 0.78 4.87 8.48
N ILE A 62 1.75 5.05 9.37
CA ILE A 62 2.93 5.89 9.10
C ILE A 62 3.81 5.27 8.00
N GLY A 63 3.92 3.94 7.92
CA GLY A 63 4.60 3.26 6.82
C GLY A 63 3.99 3.61 5.46
N VAL A 64 2.66 3.48 5.34
CA VAL A 64 1.90 3.80 4.12
C VAL A 64 2.08 5.26 3.72
N LEU A 65 1.95 6.17 4.69
CA LEU A 65 2.08 7.61 4.45
C LEU A 65 3.48 8.00 3.96
N ASN A 66 4.55 7.44 4.55
CA ASN A 66 5.91 7.70 4.10
C ASN A 66 6.12 7.17 2.67
N MET A 67 5.66 5.95 2.37
CA MET A 67 5.81 5.37 1.04
C MET A 67 5.00 6.13 -0.03
N ALA A 68 3.76 6.53 0.29
CA ALA A 68 2.96 7.35 -0.58
C ALA A 68 3.62 8.70 -0.87
N LYS A 69 4.17 9.37 0.15
CA LYS A 69 4.93 10.62 0.00
C LYS A 69 6.15 10.43 -0.91
N HIS A 70 6.91 9.36 -0.73
CA HIS A 70 8.06 9.06 -1.58
C HIS A 70 7.64 8.79 -3.03
N ALA A 71 6.55 8.04 -3.26
CA ALA A 71 6.01 7.82 -4.59
C ALA A 71 5.59 9.13 -5.27
N MET A 72 4.94 10.05 -4.55
CA MET A 72 4.59 11.38 -5.06
C MET A 72 5.82 12.18 -5.51
N LEU A 73 6.91 12.16 -4.73
CA LEU A 73 8.15 12.87 -5.05
C LEU A 73 8.83 12.35 -6.32
N ARG A 74 8.53 11.11 -6.74
CA ARG A 74 9.05 10.49 -7.98
C ARG A 74 8.19 10.80 -9.21
N MET A 75 6.99 11.35 -9.05
CA MET A 75 6.07 11.61 -10.17
C MET A 75 6.49 12.84 -11.00
N PRO A 76 6.33 12.83 -12.34
CA PRO A 76 6.66 13.98 -13.17
C PRO A 76 5.86 15.24 -12.78
N GLY A 77 6.52 16.41 -12.77
CA GLY A 77 5.88 17.69 -12.45
C GLY A 77 5.76 18.00 -10.95
N THR A 78 6.23 17.12 -10.08
CA THR A 78 6.25 17.32 -8.61
C THR A 78 7.53 17.96 -8.09
N HIS A 79 8.45 18.38 -8.97
CA HIS A 79 9.64 19.18 -8.58
C HIS A 79 9.25 20.43 -7.77
N LYS A 80 8.07 21.00 -8.03
CA LYS A 80 7.50 22.08 -7.22
C LYS A 80 6.98 21.62 -5.85
N ILE A 81 6.58 20.37 -5.66
CA ILE A 81 6.11 19.82 -4.36
C ILE A 81 7.29 19.62 -3.40
N GLY A 82 8.47 19.24 -3.94
CA GLY A 82 9.72 19.24 -3.17
C GLY A 82 10.16 20.64 -2.73
N GLU A 83 9.87 21.67 -3.54
CA GLU A 83 10.15 23.09 -3.24
C GLU A 83 9.06 23.78 -2.40
N LEU A 84 7.80 23.32 -2.43
CA LEU A 84 6.65 23.85 -1.68
C LEU A 84 6.71 23.55 -0.17
N GLY A 85 7.75 22.86 0.30
CA GLY A 85 7.93 22.55 1.72
C GLY A 85 6.80 21.70 2.32
N GLU A 86 6.64 21.76 3.64
CA GLU A 86 5.64 21.02 4.43
C GLU A 86 4.16 21.30 4.06
N GLY A 87 3.88 22.14 3.05
CA GLY A 87 2.54 22.69 2.79
C GLY A 87 1.59 21.81 1.95
N HIS A 88 2.08 20.79 1.25
CA HIS A 88 1.23 19.86 0.50
C HIS A 88 1.09 18.54 1.27
N ASN A 89 -0.04 18.36 1.96
CA ASN A 89 -0.31 17.18 2.76
C ASN A 89 -1.73 16.69 2.50
N GLN A 90 -1.88 15.76 1.57
CA GLN A 90 -3.19 15.25 1.16
C GLN A 90 -3.79 14.21 2.12
N PHE A 91 -3.19 14.03 3.31
CA PHE A 91 -3.58 13.03 4.30
C PHE A 91 -4.21 13.69 5.53
N TRP A 92 -5.37 13.16 5.94
CA TRP A 92 -6.03 13.47 7.21
C TRP A 92 -5.91 12.25 8.11
N VAL A 93 -4.98 12.30 9.07
CA VAL A 93 -4.64 11.16 9.92
C VAL A 93 -5.41 11.24 11.24
N LEU A 94 -6.09 10.16 11.60
CA LEU A 94 -6.79 10.00 12.87
C LEU A 94 -6.13 8.91 13.72
N ASP A 95 -6.07 9.13 15.02
CA ASP A 95 -5.79 8.09 16.02
C ASP A 95 -7.00 7.88 16.95
N LYS A 96 -6.77 7.22 18.08
CA LYS A 96 -7.80 6.93 19.09
C LYS A 96 -8.47 8.18 19.68
N ASP A 97 -7.81 9.33 19.58
CA ASP A 97 -8.26 10.60 20.13
C ASP A 97 -8.72 11.55 19.01
N GLY A 98 -8.98 11.05 17.79
CA GLY A 98 -9.53 11.81 16.65
C GLY A 98 -8.48 12.35 15.68
N LEU A 99 -8.85 13.36 14.89
CA LEU A 99 -7.97 14.02 13.93
C LEU A 99 -6.72 14.59 14.59
N ILE A 100 -5.56 14.32 13.99
CA ILE A 100 -4.26 14.82 14.46
C ILE A 100 -3.93 16.13 13.76
N THR A 101 -3.76 17.20 14.55
CA THR A 101 -3.29 18.51 14.07
C THR A 101 -1.96 18.90 14.75
N LYS A 102 -1.34 19.96 14.26
CA LYS A 102 -0.11 20.55 14.82
C LYS A 102 -0.33 21.15 16.22
N SER A 103 -1.59 21.24 16.68
CA SER A 103 -1.96 21.62 18.04
C SER A 103 -1.77 20.49 19.06
N ARG A 104 -1.70 19.22 18.61
CA ARG A 104 -1.53 18.06 19.48
C ARG A 104 -0.16 18.11 20.17
N LYS A 105 -0.19 17.96 21.49
CA LYS A 105 1.03 17.83 22.31
C LYS A 105 1.53 16.39 22.33
N ASP A 106 2.83 16.23 22.55
CA ASP A 106 3.49 14.93 22.77
C ASP A 106 3.30 13.90 21.64
N LEU A 107 3.22 14.39 20.39
CA LEU A 107 3.20 13.52 19.20
C LEU A 107 4.55 12.86 18.96
N ASP A 108 4.50 11.59 18.56
CA ASP A 108 5.66 10.92 17.96
C ASP A 108 6.13 11.73 16.72
N PRO A 109 7.44 12.03 16.58
CA PRO A 109 7.96 12.81 15.45
C PRO A 109 7.63 12.20 14.07
N ALA A 110 7.45 10.88 13.99
CA ALA A 110 7.06 10.20 12.77
C ALA A 110 5.59 10.44 12.38
N VAL A 111 4.74 10.76 13.36
CA VAL A 111 3.33 11.13 13.16
C VAL A 111 3.20 12.64 12.94
N ALA A 112 3.97 13.45 13.70
CA ALA A 112 3.93 14.91 13.66
C ALA A 112 4.15 15.49 12.24
N ARG A 113 4.96 14.83 11.40
CA ARG A 113 5.20 15.21 10.00
C ARG A 113 3.95 15.15 9.10
N PHE A 114 2.90 14.44 9.52
CA PHE A 114 1.62 14.31 8.81
C PHE A 114 0.47 15.05 9.51
N ALA A 115 0.75 15.71 10.64
CA ALA A 115 -0.25 16.49 11.36
C ALA A 115 -0.72 17.70 10.52
N ARG A 116 -2.04 17.92 10.50
CA ARG A 116 -2.68 19.06 9.81
C ARG A 116 -2.41 20.37 10.57
N GLY A 117 -2.28 21.51 9.89
CA GLY A 117 -2.22 22.79 10.59
C GLY A 117 -1.56 23.97 9.87
N TYR A 118 -0.96 23.80 8.68
CA TYR A 118 -0.38 24.91 7.92
C TYR A 118 -0.38 24.60 6.41
N GLY A 119 -1.50 24.81 5.72
CA GLY A 119 -1.53 24.62 4.26
C GLY A 119 -2.77 25.18 3.56
N PRO A 120 -2.70 25.40 2.24
CA PRO A 120 -3.83 25.84 1.42
C PRO A 120 -4.93 24.77 1.32
N GLU A 121 -4.64 23.52 1.70
CA GLU A 121 -5.59 22.40 1.69
C GLU A 121 -6.34 22.24 3.03
N GLU A 122 -6.20 23.18 3.97
CA GLU A 122 -6.96 23.14 5.23
C GLU A 122 -8.46 23.27 4.99
N VAL A 123 -9.21 22.41 5.67
CA VAL A 123 -10.67 22.41 5.60
C VAL A 123 -11.17 23.19 6.79
N GLU A 124 -11.95 24.24 6.54
CA GLU A 124 -12.53 25.08 7.59
C GLU A 124 -13.33 24.25 8.60
N ASP A 125 -13.25 24.67 9.87
CA ASP A 125 -13.88 24.06 11.04
C ASP A 125 -13.40 22.65 11.44
N LEU A 126 -12.36 22.10 10.82
CA LEU A 126 -11.70 20.91 11.39
C LEU A 126 -10.76 21.31 12.51
N HIS A 127 -10.89 20.61 13.65
CA HIS A 127 -10.10 20.87 14.85
C HIS A 127 -9.39 19.61 15.34
N GLU A 128 -8.45 19.82 16.25
CA GLU A 128 -7.79 18.73 16.98
C GLU A 128 -8.83 17.81 17.63
N GLY A 129 -8.70 16.51 17.38
CA GLY A 129 -9.59 15.50 17.93
C GLY A 129 -10.99 15.44 17.30
N ALA A 130 -11.23 16.10 16.17
CA ALA A 130 -12.45 15.91 15.39
C ALA A 130 -12.70 14.42 15.08
N SER A 131 -13.96 13.99 15.16
CA SER A 131 -14.32 12.58 14.96
C SER A 131 -14.18 12.14 13.50
N LEU A 132 -14.09 10.82 13.28
CA LEU A 132 -14.00 10.24 11.94
C LEU A 132 -15.14 10.72 11.02
N VAL A 133 -16.36 10.73 11.53
CA VAL A 133 -17.51 11.13 10.70
C VAL A 133 -17.49 12.62 10.35
N GLU A 134 -17.06 13.48 11.28
CA GLU A 134 -16.88 14.92 11.01
C GLU A 134 -15.83 15.15 9.93
N VAL A 135 -14.68 14.47 10.06
CA VAL A 135 -13.60 14.53 9.07
C VAL A 135 -14.09 14.06 7.70
N VAL A 136 -14.78 12.93 7.60
CA VAL A 136 -15.28 12.43 6.30
C VAL A 136 -16.30 13.39 5.68
N LYS A 137 -17.25 13.92 6.48
CA LYS A 137 -18.26 14.89 6.00
C LYS A 137 -17.64 16.18 5.48
N LYS A 138 -16.61 16.69 6.16
CA LYS A 138 -15.95 17.96 5.83
C LYS A 138 -14.94 17.80 4.70
N VAL A 139 -14.08 16.78 4.76
CA VAL A 139 -13.03 16.53 3.77
C VAL A 139 -13.63 16.02 2.46
N LYS A 140 -14.74 15.28 2.49
CA LYS A 140 -15.30 14.55 1.34
C LYS A 140 -14.24 13.74 0.60
N PRO A 141 -13.55 12.82 1.30
CA PRO A 141 -12.33 12.20 0.82
C PRO A 141 -12.58 11.31 -0.39
N HIS A 142 -11.57 11.15 -1.25
CA HIS A 142 -11.62 10.20 -2.35
C HIS A 142 -11.30 8.77 -1.85
N VAL A 143 -10.49 8.68 -0.79
CA VAL A 143 -10.07 7.41 -0.19
C VAL A 143 -10.26 7.45 1.33
N LEU A 144 -10.83 6.38 1.87
CA LEU A 144 -10.89 6.10 3.30
C LEU A 144 -10.05 4.85 3.61
N LEU A 145 -8.98 5.01 4.38
CA LEU A 145 -7.96 3.99 4.64
C LEU A 145 -7.91 3.61 6.13
N GLY A 146 -8.25 2.37 6.44
CA GLY A 146 -8.31 1.81 7.79
C GLY A 146 -7.10 0.95 8.11
N LEU A 147 -6.37 1.33 9.16
CA LEU A 147 -5.13 0.70 9.66
C LEU A 147 -5.09 0.73 11.20
N SER A 148 -6.27 0.66 11.84
CA SER A 148 -6.43 0.92 13.28
C SER A 148 -6.49 -0.34 14.14
N GLY A 149 -6.83 -1.49 13.55
CA GLY A 149 -7.14 -2.72 14.27
C GLY A 149 -8.49 -2.70 14.99
N VAL A 150 -9.35 -1.71 14.72
CA VAL A 150 -10.67 -1.56 15.35
C VAL A 150 -11.77 -1.96 14.37
N GLY A 151 -12.34 -3.14 14.60
CA GLY A 151 -13.41 -3.67 13.76
C GLY A 151 -14.68 -2.82 13.79
N GLY A 152 -15.31 -2.62 12.63
CA GLY A 152 -16.57 -1.89 12.51
C GLY A 152 -16.48 -0.37 12.70
N ILE A 153 -15.27 0.22 12.76
CA ILE A 153 -15.09 1.66 12.92
C ILE A 153 -15.59 2.46 11.69
N PHE A 154 -15.61 1.86 10.50
CA PHE A 154 -16.28 2.42 9.32
C PHE A 154 -17.75 2.00 9.35
N ASN A 155 -18.46 2.48 10.37
CA ASN A 155 -19.86 2.17 10.60
C ASN A 155 -20.77 2.82 9.54
N GLU A 156 -22.08 2.54 9.62
CA GLU A 156 -23.08 3.07 8.69
C GLU A 156 -23.05 4.61 8.56
N GLU A 157 -22.80 5.35 9.64
CA GLU A 157 -22.74 6.81 9.58
C GLU A 157 -21.53 7.30 8.78
N VAL A 158 -20.37 6.69 9.00
CA VAL A 158 -19.13 6.98 8.25
C VAL A 158 -19.30 6.62 6.78
N LEU A 159 -19.88 5.46 6.47
CA LEU A 159 -20.09 5.03 5.09
C LEU A 159 -21.13 5.90 4.36
N LYS A 160 -22.20 6.32 5.04
CA LYS A 160 -23.14 7.31 4.49
C LYS A 160 -22.46 8.66 4.24
N ALA A 161 -21.56 9.10 5.12
CA ALA A 161 -20.76 10.29 4.86
C ALA A 161 -19.82 10.11 3.65
N MET A 162 -19.24 8.92 3.48
CA MET A 162 -18.38 8.59 2.34
C MET A 162 -19.14 8.61 1.00
N LYS A 163 -20.45 8.36 1.00
CA LYS A 163 -21.30 8.50 -0.20
C LYS A 163 -21.25 9.91 -0.80
N GLU A 164 -21.02 10.92 0.04
CA GLU A 164 -20.92 12.34 -0.36
C GLU A 164 -19.48 12.73 -0.76
N SER A 165 -18.63 11.75 -1.09
CA SER A 165 -17.28 11.95 -1.61
C SER A 165 -17.26 12.83 -2.85
N ASP A 166 -16.21 13.66 -2.99
CA ASP A 166 -15.96 14.40 -4.24
C ASP A 166 -15.41 13.49 -5.36
N SER A 167 -15.16 12.20 -5.06
CA SER A 167 -14.84 11.19 -6.05
C SER A 167 -16.12 10.48 -6.52
N PRO A 168 -16.38 10.36 -7.83
CA PRO A 168 -17.48 9.53 -8.34
C PRO A 168 -17.26 8.03 -8.08
N CYS A 169 -16.04 7.64 -7.73
CA CYS A 169 -15.63 6.28 -7.40
C CYS A 169 -14.83 6.32 -6.09
N PRO A 170 -15.51 6.45 -4.94
CA PRO A 170 -14.84 6.48 -3.64
C PRO A 170 -14.20 5.13 -3.35
N ALA A 171 -12.99 5.13 -2.78
CA ALA A 171 -12.26 3.91 -2.47
C ALA A 171 -12.16 3.69 -0.94
N ILE A 172 -12.53 2.51 -0.47
CA ILE A 172 -12.56 2.15 0.95
C ILE A 172 -11.62 0.96 1.17
N PHE A 173 -10.65 1.14 2.05
CA PHE A 173 -9.59 0.18 2.34
C PHE A 173 -9.70 -0.25 3.81
N ALA A 174 -10.27 -1.42 4.09
CA ALA A 174 -10.40 -2.00 5.43
C ALA A 174 -9.27 -3.00 5.71
N MET A 175 -8.05 -2.48 5.94
CA MET A 175 -6.83 -3.29 5.90
C MET A 175 -6.50 -4.01 7.21
N SER A 176 -7.25 -3.78 8.28
CA SER A 176 -7.02 -4.46 9.56
C SER A 176 -7.33 -5.96 9.50
N ASN A 177 -6.49 -6.75 10.17
CA ASN A 177 -6.58 -8.20 10.25
C ASN A 177 -6.72 -8.67 11.71
N PRO A 178 -7.35 -9.83 11.99
CA PRO A 178 -8.11 -10.69 11.07
C PRO A 178 -9.48 -10.08 10.70
N THR A 179 -10.36 -10.84 10.03
CA THR A 179 -11.69 -10.38 9.55
C THR A 179 -12.52 -9.66 10.63
N THR A 180 -12.48 -10.10 11.89
CA THR A 180 -13.20 -9.47 13.01
C THR A 180 -12.67 -8.08 13.38
N LYS A 181 -11.50 -7.70 12.87
CA LYS A 181 -10.87 -6.39 13.03
C LYS A 181 -10.97 -5.50 11.80
N ALA A 182 -11.52 -6.01 10.70
CA ALA A 182 -11.75 -5.20 9.50
C ALA A 182 -12.69 -4.03 9.82
N GLU A 183 -12.34 -2.85 9.32
CA GLU A 183 -13.06 -1.61 9.63
C GLU A 183 -14.51 -1.61 9.15
N CYS A 184 -14.81 -2.33 8.07
CA CYS A 184 -16.16 -2.61 7.55
C CYS A 184 -16.15 -3.86 6.67
N THR A 185 -17.34 -4.28 6.23
CA THR A 185 -17.53 -5.36 5.25
C THR A 185 -17.77 -4.78 3.84
N PRO A 186 -17.49 -5.54 2.75
CA PRO A 186 -17.86 -5.10 1.41
C PRO A 186 -19.37 -4.91 1.28
N GLU A 187 -20.19 -5.73 1.94
CA GLU A 187 -21.64 -5.59 1.94
C GLU A 187 -22.08 -4.21 2.45
N ASP A 188 -21.52 -3.76 3.58
CA ASP A 188 -21.82 -2.44 4.13
C ASP A 188 -21.39 -1.33 3.18
N VAL A 189 -20.20 -1.45 2.57
CA VAL A 189 -19.67 -0.45 1.63
C VAL A 189 -20.57 -0.31 0.40
N PHE A 190 -20.89 -1.41 -0.27
CA PHE A 190 -21.73 -1.35 -1.47
C PHE A 190 -23.16 -0.93 -1.17
N LYS A 191 -23.68 -1.25 0.03
CA LYS A 191 -25.02 -0.84 0.48
C LYS A 191 -25.10 0.66 0.82
N HIS A 192 -24.10 1.20 1.52
CA HIS A 192 -24.17 2.54 2.09
C HIS A 192 -23.44 3.61 1.27
N VAL A 193 -22.32 3.26 0.62
CA VAL A 193 -21.56 4.16 -0.24
C VAL A 193 -22.08 4.10 -1.68
N GLY A 194 -22.31 2.89 -2.18
CA GLY A 194 -22.94 2.65 -3.49
C GLY A 194 -22.14 1.75 -4.43
N GLU A 195 -22.76 1.41 -5.55
CA GLU A 195 -22.28 0.41 -6.52
C GLU A 195 -20.98 0.79 -7.23
N ASN A 196 -20.65 2.08 -7.30
CA ASN A 196 -19.43 2.60 -7.92
C ASN A 196 -18.25 2.66 -6.96
N ALA A 197 -18.44 2.35 -5.67
CA ALA A 197 -17.35 2.32 -4.71
C ALA A 197 -16.37 1.19 -5.04
N VAL A 198 -15.10 1.39 -4.68
CA VAL A 198 -14.08 0.35 -4.73
C VAL A 198 -13.75 -0.08 -3.32
N PHE A 199 -13.75 -1.39 -3.08
CA PHE A 199 -13.45 -1.96 -1.78
C PHE A 199 -12.21 -2.85 -1.83
N ALA A 200 -11.33 -2.68 -0.85
CA ALA A 200 -10.22 -3.59 -0.57
C ALA A 200 -10.10 -3.85 0.93
N SER A 201 -9.67 -5.04 1.31
CA SER A 201 -9.50 -5.43 2.71
C SER A 201 -8.23 -6.23 2.94
N GLY A 202 -7.72 -6.24 4.17
CA GLY A 202 -6.55 -7.07 4.53
C GLY A 202 -6.91 -8.55 4.57
N SER A 203 -8.08 -8.86 5.12
CA SER A 203 -8.63 -10.21 5.24
C SER A 203 -9.53 -10.54 4.05
N PRO A 204 -9.68 -11.83 3.68
CA PRO A 204 -10.50 -12.22 2.54
C PRO A 204 -12.00 -12.06 2.85
N PHE A 205 -12.75 -11.58 1.86
CA PHE A 205 -14.21 -11.56 1.85
C PHE A 205 -14.73 -12.12 0.53
N SER A 206 -15.99 -12.57 0.55
CA SER A 206 -16.70 -12.93 -0.68
C SER A 206 -17.04 -11.67 -1.48
N ASN A 207 -17.11 -11.81 -2.80
CA ASN A 207 -17.67 -10.77 -3.64
C ASN A 207 -19.17 -10.60 -3.38
N VAL A 208 -19.69 -9.39 -3.58
CA VAL A 208 -21.09 -9.03 -3.31
C VAL A 208 -21.87 -8.94 -4.63
N THR A 209 -23.10 -9.45 -4.65
CA THR A 209 -24.04 -9.20 -5.75
C THR A 209 -24.73 -7.87 -5.51
N LEU A 210 -24.52 -6.91 -6.41
CA LEU A 210 -25.08 -5.56 -6.32
C LEU A 210 -26.56 -5.55 -6.75
N SER A 211 -27.28 -4.48 -6.41
CA SER A 211 -28.70 -4.31 -6.78
C SER A 211 -28.93 -4.34 -8.29
N ASN A 212 -27.97 -3.84 -9.08
CA ASN A 212 -28.00 -3.91 -10.54
C ASN A 212 -27.65 -5.29 -11.14
N GLY A 213 -27.43 -6.32 -10.32
CA GLY A 213 -27.06 -7.68 -10.73
C GLY A 213 -25.59 -7.88 -11.09
N ARG A 214 -24.76 -6.81 -11.11
CA ARG A 214 -23.31 -6.92 -11.28
C ARG A 214 -22.65 -7.40 -10.00
N LYS A 215 -21.41 -7.86 -10.14
CA LYS A 215 -20.55 -8.23 -9.02
C LYS A 215 -19.76 -7.02 -8.52
N GLY A 216 -19.89 -6.71 -7.22
CA GLY A 216 -19.00 -5.85 -6.47
C GLY A 216 -17.83 -6.68 -5.94
N TYR A 217 -16.60 -6.35 -6.36
CA TYR A 217 -15.43 -7.15 -6.03
C TYR A 217 -14.87 -6.79 -4.65
N ALA A 218 -14.63 -7.81 -3.83
CA ALA A 218 -13.93 -7.67 -2.57
C ALA A 218 -12.44 -7.94 -2.81
N ASN A 219 -11.66 -6.88 -3.00
CA ASN A 219 -10.24 -7.01 -3.25
C ASN A 219 -9.46 -7.32 -1.96
N GLN A 220 -8.34 -8.02 -2.07
CA GLN A 220 -7.47 -8.27 -0.92
C GLN A 220 -6.18 -7.45 -1.00
N ALA A 221 -6.10 -6.38 -0.18
CA ALA A 221 -4.91 -5.56 0.00
C ALA A 221 -4.07 -6.11 1.16
N ASN A 222 -3.34 -7.18 0.91
CA ASN A 222 -2.54 -7.87 1.93
C ASN A 222 -1.05 -7.97 1.54
N ASN A 223 -0.16 -7.83 2.52
CA ASN A 223 1.28 -7.87 2.31
C ASN A 223 1.80 -9.22 1.76
N MET A 224 0.98 -10.28 1.74
CA MET A 224 1.26 -11.54 1.04
C MET A 224 1.72 -11.39 -0.42
N TYR A 225 1.30 -10.31 -1.10
CA TYR A 225 1.74 -10.04 -2.47
C TYR A 225 3.20 -9.59 -2.57
N LEU A 226 3.77 -9.08 -1.47
CA LEU A 226 5.06 -8.41 -1.48
C LEU A 226 6.14 -9.14 -0.69
N PHE A 227 5.89 -9.51 0.57
CA PHE A 227 6.97 -10.07 1.41
C PHE A 227 7.67 -11.30 0.82
N PRO A 228 6.99 -12.24 0.12
CA PRO A 228 7.68 -13.38 -0.49
C PRO A 228 8.64 -12.92 -1.60
N GLY A 229 8.20 -11.97 -2.44
CA GLY A 229 9.00 -11.43 -3.54
C GLY A 229 10.13 -10.54 -3.04
N ILE A 230 9.89 -9.69 -2.04
CA ILE A 230 10.93 -8.86 -1.41
C ILE A 230 12.05 -9.74 -0.85
N GLY A 231 11.69 -10.76 -0.07
CA GLY A 231 12.67 -11.70 0.50
C GLY A 231 13.43 -12.46 -0.58
N LEU A 232 12.73 -13.00 -1.58
CA LEU A 232 13.35 -13.77 -2.65
C LEU A 232 14.28 -12.91 -3.52
N GLY A 233 13.86 -11.71 -3.90
CA GLY A 233 14.66 -10.78 -4.69
C GLY A 233 15.90 -10.29 -3.96
N ALA A 234 15.77 -9.94 -2.67
CA ALA A 234 16.90 -9.56 -1.82
C ALA A 234 17.90 -10.72 -1.65
N LEU A 235 17.40 -11.95 -1.43
CA LEU A 235 18.24 -13.14 -1.31
C LEU A 235 19.01 -13.44 -2.59
N LEU A 236 18.31 -13.46 -3.74
CA LEU A 236 18.91 -13.88 -5.01
C LEU A 236 19.86 -12.84 -5.63
N SER A 237 19.69 -11.56 -5.28
CA SER A 237 20.64 -10.51 -5.64
C SER A 237 21.83 -10.41 -4.68
N GLY A 238 21.80 -11.10 -3.54
CA GLY A 238 22.78 -10.90 -2.47
C GLY A 238 22.78 -9.46 -1.96
N ALA A 239 21.61 -8.85 -1.80
CA ALA A 239 21.51 -7.46 -1.39
C ALA A 239 22.06 -7.25 0.04
N ARG A 240 22.97 -6.28 0.21
CA ARG A 240 23.53 -5.91 1.54
C ARG A 240 22.45 -5.52 2.54
N HIS A 241 21.46 -4.75 2.08
CA HIS A 241 20.31 -4.35 2.85
C HIS A 241 19.11 -4.04 1.94
N ILE A 242 17.90 -4.04 2.50
CA ILE A 242 16.67 -3.73 1.76
C ILE A 242 16.44 -2.21 1.81
N SER A 243 16.61 -1.56 0.66
CA SER A 243 16.43 -0.11 0.52
C SER A 243 14.96 0.28 0.35
N ASP A 244 14.67 1.57 0.51
CA ASP A 244 13.33 2.09 0.19
C ASP A 244 13.03 1.97 -1.32
N GLY A 245 14.04 2.08 -2.21
CA GLY A 245 13.82 1.96 -3.65
C GLY A 245 13.48 0.53 -4.08
N MET A 246 14.09 -0.49 -3.46
CA MET A 246 13.67 -1.90 -3.63
C MET A 246 12.21 -2.14 -3.22
N LEU A 247 11.77 -1.54 -2.11
CA LEU A 247 10.37 -1.64 -1.65
C LEU A 247 9.41 -0.90 -2.59
N HIS A 248 9.80 0.25 -3.14
CA HIS A 248 9.03 0.96 -4.15
C HIS A 248 8.92 0.14 -5.43
N ALA A 249 10.02 -0.45 -5.91
CA ALA A 249 10.00 -1.32 -7.08
C ALA A 249 9.06 -2.51 -6.90
N ALA A 250 9.00 -3.10 -5.70
CA ALA A 250 8.05 -4.15 -5.36
C ALA A 250 6.58 -3.66 -5.47
N ALA A 251 6.28 -2.48 -4.91
CA ALA A 251 4.95 -1.88 -4.94
C ALA A 251 4.51 -1.48 -6.35
N GLU A 252 5.40 -0.84 -7.13
CA GLU A 252 5.16 -0.46 -8.54
C GLU A 252 4.95 -1.71 -9.42
N CYS A 253 5.73 -2.78 -9.17
CA CYS A 253 5.54 -4.06 -9.86
C CYS A 253 4.14 -4.64 -9.59
N LEU A 254 3.69 -4.66 -8.33
CA LEU A 254 2.34 -5.11 -7.99
C LEU A 254 1.26 -4.23 -8.64
N ALA A 255 1.43 -2.91 -8.61
CA ALA A 255 0.50 -1.96 -9.24
C ALA A 255 0.40 -2.16 -10.77
N SER A 256 1.46 -2.65 -11.43
CA SER A 256 1.47 -2.92 -12.88
C SER A 256 0.53 -4.06 -13.30
N TYR A 257 0.17 -4.97 -12.38
CA TYR A 257 -0.80 -6.04 -12.65
C TYR A 257 -2.24 -5.52 -12.79
N ILE A 258 -2.49 -4.30 -12.36
CA ILE A 258 -3.83 -3.72 -12.36
C ILE A 258 -4.12 -3.24 -13.80
N THR A 259 -4.87 -4.02 -14.57
CA THR A 259 -5.23 -3.66 -15.95
C THR A 259 -6.41 -2.68 -15.97
N ASP A 260 -6.54 -1.87 -17.03
CA ASP A 260 -7.69 -0.96 -17.17
C ASP A 260 -9.03 -1.72 -17.23
N ASP A 261 -9.02 -2.94 -17.75
CA ASP A 261 -10.20 -3.82 -17.74
C ASP A 261 -10.59 -4.28 -16.34
N ALA A 262 -9.60 -4.67 -15.53
CA ALA A 262 -9.79 -5.03 -14.13
C ALA A 262 -10.33 -3.82 -13.33
N ILE A 263 -9.73 -2.64 -13.54
CA ILE A 263 -10.15 -1.39 -12.88
C ILE A 263 -11.61 -1.03 -13.19
N ARG A 264 -12.05 -1.13 -14.45
CA ARG A 264 -13.46 -0.86 -14.82
C ARG A 264 -14.45 -1.79 -14.12
N LYS A 265 -13.99 -2.97 -13.68
CA LYS A 265 -14.77 -3.93 -12.91
C LYS A 265 -14.68 -3.68 -11.40
N GLY A 266 -13.85 -2.75 -10.93
CA GLY A 266 -13.57 -2.51 -9.51
C GLY A 266 -12.52 -3.47 -8.92
N ILE A 267 -11.70 -4.11 -9.76
CA ILE A 267 -10.64 -5.03 -9.34
C ILE A 267 -9.31 -4.27 -9.28
N LEU A 268 -8.75 -4.13 -8.08
CA LEU A 268 -7.49 -3.44 -7.82
C LEU A 268 -6.31 -4.37 -7.53
N PHE A 269 -6.55 -5.66 -7.30
CA PHE A 269 -5.47 -6.60 -6.99
C PHE A 269 -5.60 -7.85 -7.87
N PRO A 270 -4.47 -8.42 -8.32
CA PRO A 270 -4.50 -9.63 -9.14
C PRO A 270 -4.97 -10.84 -8.33
N SER A 271 -5.47 -11.86 -9.02
CA SER A 271 -5.91 -13.09 -8.37
C SER A 271 -4.79 -13.76 -7.56
N ILE A 272 -5.11 -14.21 -6.35
CA ILE A 272 -4.20 -14.98 -5.49
C ILE A 272 -3.79 -16.31 -6.16
N SER A 273 -4.58 -16.84 -7.10
CA SER A 273 -4.17 -18.01 -7.88
C SER A 273 -2.87 -17.79 -8.67
N SER A 274 -2.51 -16.53 -8.96
CA SER A 274 -1.27 -16.15 -9.64
C SER A 274 -0.13 -15.78 -8.68
N ILE A 275 -0.28 -16.02 -7.36
CA ILE A 275 0.65 -15.51 -6.33
C ILE A 275 2.11 -15.94 -6.56
N ARG A 276 2.35 -17.15 -7.08
CA ARG A 276 3.71 -17.61 -7.40
C ARG A 276 4.34 -16.79 -8.54
N HIS A 277 3.58 -16.55 -9.60
CA HIS A 277 4.03 -15.73 -10.72
C HIS A 277 4.25 -14.28 -10.29
N ILE A 278 3.35 -13.72 -9.48
CA ILE A 278 3.49 -12.38 -8.90
C ILE A 278 4.75 -12.31 -8.02
N THR A 279 4.98 -13.31 -7.17
CA THR A 279 6.19 -13.42 -6.34
C THR A 279 7.46 -13.39 -7.18
N ALA A 280 7.48 -14.11 -8.31
CA ALA A 280 8.63 -14.11 -9.20
C ALA A 280 8.88 -12.73 -9.83
N ARG A 281 7.84 -12.04 -10.29
CA ARG A 281 7.96 -10.68 -10.84
C ARG A 281 8.36 -9.64 -9.81
N VAL A 282 7.77 -9.69 -8.61
CA VAL A 282 8.16 -8.81 -7.50
C VAL A 282 9.60 -9.07 -7.10
N GLY A 283 10.02 -10.34 -7.00
CA GLY A 283 11.41 -10.70 -6.72
C GLY A 283 12.38 -10.21 -7.78
N ALA A 284 12.01 -10.29 -9.05
CA ALA A 284 12.81 -9.74 -10.15
C ALA A 284 12.94 -8.22 -10.06
N ALA A 285 11.83 -7.50 -9.81
CA ALA A 285 11.85 -6.05 -9.64
C ALA A 285 12.75 -5.62 -8.48
N VAL A 286 12.68 -6.34 -7.36
CA VAL A 286 13.52 -6.10 -6.17
C VAL A 286 15.00 -6.37 -6.45
N ALA A 287 15.31 -7.49 -7.13
CA ALA A 287 16.68 -7.83 -7.49
C ALA A 287 17.30 -6.81 -8.46
N ARG A 288 16.53 -6.33 -9.45
CA ARG A 288 16.96 -5.28 -10.38
C ARG A 288 17.20 -3.96 -9.66
N ALA A 289 16.29 -3.54 -8.78
CA ALA A 289 16.48 -2.35 -7.96
C ALA A 289 17.74 -2.44 -7.08
N ALA A 290 18.04 -3.61 -6.51
CA ALA A 290 19.28 -3.81 -5.76
C ALA A 290 20.54 -3.63 -6.64
N VAL A 291 20.49 -4.04 -7.91
CA VAL A 291 21.60 -3.82 -8.86
C VAL A 291 21.72 -2.35 -9.25
N ASP A 292 20.59 -1.71 -9.56
CA ASP A 292 20.56 -0.30 -9.99
C ASP A 292 21.05 0.64 -8.89
N GLU A 293 20.87 0.27 -7.62
CA GLU A 293 21.34 0.99 -6.44
C GLU A 293 22.74 0.54 -5.95
N ASP A 294 23.44 -0.30 -6.71
CA ASP A 294 24.75 -0.87 -6.36
C ASP A 294 24.78 -1.60 -5.00
N LEU A 295 23.65 -2.18 -4.60
CA LEU A 295 23.46 -2.93 -3.35
C LEU A 295 23.61 -4.46 -3.51
N ALA A 296 23.55 -4.96 -4.74
CA ALA A 296 23.69 -6.38 -5.06
C ALA A 296 25.16 -6.85 -4.99
N GLU A 297 25.45 -7.85 -4.16
CA GLU A 297 26.77 -8.50 -4.07
C GLU A 297 26.82 -9.84 -4.80
N GLY A 298 25.67 -10.34 -5.27
CA GLY A 298 25.55 -11.59 -5.99
C GLY A 298 25.35 -12.77 -5.04
N CYS A 299 25.10 -13.93 -5.62
CA CYS A 299 25.00 -15.18 -4.88
C CYS A 299 26.01 -16.20 -5.46
N PRO A 300 26.28 -17.32 -4.78
CA PRO A 300 27.28 -18.30 -5.24
C PRO A 300 27.12 -18.74 -6.71
N ASP A 301 25.89 -18.72 -7.22
CA ASP A 301 25.55 -19.13 -8.59
C ASP A 301 25.32 -17.97 -9.57
N LEU A 302 25.50 -16.71 -9.15
CA LEU A 302 25.26 -15.53 -10.00
C LEU A 302 26.08 -14.30 -9.59
N ASP A 303 26.95 -13.84 -10.50
CA ASP A 303 27.70 -12.59 -10.36
C ASP A 303 26.77 -11.37 -10.54
N PRO A 304 26.93 -10.27 -9.78
CA PRO A 304 26.14 -9.05 -9.97
C PRO A 304 26.18 -8.48 -11.39
N ARG A 305 27.29 -8.66 -12.11
CA ARG A 305 27.44 -8.20 -13.50
C ARG A 305 26.53 -8.96 -14.45
N ASP A 306 26.34 -10.26 -14.20
CA ASP A 306 25.40 -11.07 -14.97
C ASP A 306 23.97 -10.61 -14.70
N LEU A 307 23.60 -10.40 -13.44
CA LEU A 307 22.28 -9.88 -13.06
C LEU A 307 22.00 -8.50 -13.68
N ARG A 308 23.01 -7.61 -13.76
CA ARG A 308 22.91 -6.30 -14.42
C ARG A 308 22.65 -6.41 -15.92
N SER A 309 23.19 -7.45 -16.56
CA SER A 309 23.03 -7.66 -18.00
C SER A 309 21.68 -8.30 -18.39
N MET A 310 20.95 -8.86 -17.42
CA MET A 310 19.67 -9.54 -17.68
C MET A 310 18.57 -8.56 -18.11
N SER A 311 17.75 -9.00 -19.08
CA SER A 311 16.48 -8.33 -19.36
C SER A 311 15.50 -8.52 -18.18
N GLU A 312 14.39 -7.77 -18.18
CA GLU A 312 13.34 -7.97 -17.16
C GLU A 312 12.83 -9.42 -17.20
N SER A 313 12.57 -9.95 -18.40
CA SER A 313 12.10 -11.32 -18.59
C SER A 313 13.11 -12.34 -18.07
N ASP A 314 14.40 -12.18 -18.39
CA ASP A 314 15.45 -13.10 -17.93
C ASP A 314 15.58 -13.09 -16.41
N THR A 315 15.43 -11.91 -15.79
CA THR A 315 15.46 -11.78 -14.32
C THR A 315 14.27 -12.52 -13.70
N VAL A 316 13.06 -12.40 -14.29
CA VAL A 316 11.87 -13.14 -13.83
C VAL A 316 12.07 -14.64 -13.96
N ASP A 317 12.59 -15.11 -15.08
CA ASP A 317 12.84 -16.54 -15.33
C ASP A 317 13.92 -17.10 -14.40
N TYR A 318 14.94 -16.30 -14.08
CA TYR A 318 15.96 -16.64 -13.08
C TYR A 318 15.33 -16.81 -11.69
N VAL A 319 14.53 -15.83 -11.25
CA VAL A 319 13.85 -15.89 -9.95
C VAL A 319 12.91 -17.10 -9.89
N ALA A 320 12.10 -17.32 -10.94
CA ALA A 320 11.16 -18.43 -11.01
C ALA A 320 11.86 -19.80 -10.91
N ARG A 321 13.00 -19.97 -11.58
CA ARG A 321 13.81 -21.21 -11.52
C ARG A 321 14.41 -21.48 -10.14
N LYS A 322 14.63 -20.44 -9.32
CA LYS A 322 15.14 -20.57 -7.96
C LYS A 322 14.04 -20.78 -6.91
N MET A 323 12.76 -20.70 -7.30
CA MET A 323 11.66 -20.98 -6.37
C MET A 323 11.58 -22.48 -6.05
N TRP A 324 11.39 -22.82 -4.77
CA TRP A 324 11.12 -24.20 -4.37
C TRP A 324 9.73 -24.66 -4.84
N TYR A 325 9.64 -25.91 -5.30
CA TYR A 325 8.40 -26.58 -5.65
C TYR A 325 8.28 -27.88 -4.84
N PRO A 326 7.06 -28.25 -4.41
CA PRO A 326 6.80 -29.48 -3.64
C PRO A 326 6.80 -30.72 -4.56
N VAL A 327 7.89 -30.90 -5.32
CA VAL A 327 8.13 -32.07 -6.17
C VAL A 327 9.16 -32.94 -5.46
N TYR A 328 8.80 -34.19 -5.18
CA TYR A 328 9.71 -35.13 -4.53
C TYR A 328 10.94 -35.37 -5.43
N SER A 329 12.13 -35.15 -4.87
CA SER A 329 13.36 -35.57 -5.54
C SER A 329 13.45 -37.11 -5.53
N PRO A 330 13.91 -37.73 -6.62
CA PRO A 330 14.19 -39.16 -6.61
C PRO A 330 15.25 -39.46 -5.54
N LEU A 331 14.92 -40.38 -4.62
CA LEU A 331 15.82 -40.80 -3.53
C LEU A 331 16.78 -41.92 -3.97
N VAL A 332 16.57 -42.49 -5.16
CA VAL A 332 17.42 -43.53 -5.73
C VAL A 332 18.20 -42.90 -6.86
N ASN A 333 19.52 -42.82 -6.71
CA ASN A 333 20.41 -42.50 -7.81
C ASN A 333 20.45 -43.71 -8.73
N ASP A 334 20.15 -43.52 -10.03
CA ASP A 334 20.44 -44.53 -11.04
C ASP A 334 21.95 -44.83 -10.98
N LYS A 335 22.29 -46.12 -10.88
CA LYS A 335 23.66 -46.63 -10.78
C LYS A 335 24.41 -46.48 -12.10
#